data_AF-I3W3X8-F1
#
_entry.id   AF-I3W3X8-F1
#
_cell.length_a   1.000
_cell.length_b   1.000
_cell.length_c   1.000
_cell.angle_alpha   90.00
_cell.angle_beta   90.00
_cell.angle_gamma   90.00
#
_symmetry.space_group_name_H-M   'P 1'
#
loop_
_entity.id
_entity.type
_entity.pdbx_description
1 polymer ?
#
loop_
_entity_poly.entity_id
_entity_poly.type
_entity_poly.pdbx_seq_one_letter_code
_entity_poly.pdbx_strand_id
1 'polypeptide(L)'
;MPGSKRICRQCLKDDFYLNNIIASDPDASESCDYCDSEEMTMSMETLAEKVDWLIENYYRGGEYNHYLEEYEGEPLFSVLEQEVTDNEHIINDLSELLDELWFDWSSHERKYGDEPHFVEAVTISGNLSRKWNSMERKLRESNRFFNMDAMATFEEVFGYLHENHPSAFIDFEPNTSIFRGRIFQSE
;
A
#
# COMPACT_ATOMS: atom_id res chain seq x y z
N MET A 1 -20.43 -9.94 -14.08
CA MET A 1 -20.00 -9.58 -12.72
C MET A 1 -18.54 -9.19 -12.81
N PRO A 2 -18.13 -8.08 -12.17
CA PRO A 2 -16.74 -7.63 -12.21
C PRO A 2 -15.75 -8.69 -11.70
N GLY A 3 -16.18 -9.59 -10.83
CA GLY A 3 -15.32 -10.61 -10.21
C GLY A 3 -14.65 -11.58 -11.18
N SER A 4 -15.32 -11.92 -12.29
CA SER A 4 -14.76 -12.82 -13.31
C SER A 4 -13.79 -12.12 -14.27
N LYS A 5 -13.61 -10.79 -14.18
CA LYS A 5 -12.68 -10.07 -15.04
C LYS A 5 -11.24 -10.36 -14.64
N ARG A 6 -10.34 -10.30 -15.61
CA ARG A 6 -8.89 -10.51 -15.48
C ARG A 6 -8.15 -9.19 -15.61
N ILE A 7 -7.15 -8.98 -14.75
CA ILE A 7 -6.33 -7.78 -14.73
C ILE A 7 -4.84 -8.13 -14.76
N CYS A 8 -4.07 -7.40 -15.58
CA CYS A 8 -2.63 -7.59 -15.70
C CYS A 8 -1.83 -6.55 -14.92
N ARG A 9 -0.53 -6.81 -14.77
CA ARG A 9 0.41 -5.90 -14.09
C ARG A 9 0.49 -4.48 -14.68
N GLN A 10 0.28 -4.33 -15.99
CA GLN A 10 0.35 -3.02 -16.66
C GLN A 10 -0.84 -2.12 -16.31
N CYS A 11 -1.96 -2.74 -15.96
CA CYS A 11 -3.16 -2.04 -15.49
C CYS A 11 -3.06 -1.65 -14.01
N LEU A 12 -2.03 -2.12 -13.31
CA LEU A 12 -1.72 -1.83 -11.91
C LEU A 12 -0.46 -0.97 -11.82
N LYS A 13 -0.14 -0.42 -10.65
CA LYS A 13 1.07 0.40 -10.42
C LYS A 13 2.40 -0.38 -10.41
N ASP A 14 2.47 -1.53 -11.09
CA ASP A 14 3.63 -2.43 -11.18
C ASP A 14 4.23 -2.80 -9.80
N ASP A 15 3.36 -3.08 -8.83
CA ASP A 15 3.75 -3.48 -7.49
C ASP A 15 4.35 -4.90 -7.46
N PHE A 16 5.47 -5.08 -6.77
CA PHE A 16 6.20 -6.35 -6.71
C PHE A 16 5.39 -7.47 -6.05
N TYR A 17 4.60 -7.16 -5.01
CA TYR A 17 3.78 -8.14 -4.32
C TYR A 17 2.63 -8.61 -5.20
N LEU A 18 1.93 -7.68 -5.87
CA LEU A 18 0.88 -8.02 -6.83
C LEU A 18 1.42 -8.84 -8.02
N ASN A 19 2.63 -8.54 -8.50
CA ASN A 19 3.28 -9.31 -9.56
C ASN A 19 3.55 -10.77 -9.17
N ASN A 20 3.93 -11.04 -7.92
CA ASN A 20 4.10 -12.42 -7.44
C ASN A 20 2.77 -13.17 -7.36
N ILE A 21 1.69 -12.48 -7.00
CA ILE A 21 0.35 -13.06 -6.96
C ILE A 21 -0.10 -13.44 -8.37
N ILE A 22 0.04 -12.53 -9.34
CA ILE A 22 -0.25 -12.76 -10.75
C ILE A 22 0.51 -14.00 -11.27
N ALA A 23 1.80 -14.11 -10.96
CA ALA A 23 2.62 -15.24 -11.40
C ALA A 23 2.20 -16.58 -10.75
N SER A 24 1.50 -16.54 -9.61
CA SER A 24 1.00 -17.72 -8.90
C SER A 24 -0.45 -18.09 -9.23
N ASP A 25 -1.15 -17.26 -10.01
CA ASP A 25 -2.55 -17.47 -10.37
C ASP A 25 -2.66 -18.67 -11.35
N PRO A 26 -3.54 -19.66 -11.10
CA PRO A 26 -3.69 -20.84 -11.96
C PRO A 26 -4.09 -20.50 -13.40
N ASP A 27 -4.84 -19.41 -13.58
CA ASP A 27 -5.40 -18.97 -14.85
C ASP A 27 -4.66 -17.74 -15.39
N ALA A 28 -3.40 -17.53 -14.96
CA ALA A 28 -2.58 -16.39 -15.33
C ALA A 28 -2.41 -16.17 -16.83
N SER A 29 -2.65 -17.18 -17.68
CA SER A 29 -2.55 -17.07 -19.14
C SER A 29 -3.77 -16.44 -19.82
N GLU A 30 -4.85 -16.17 -19.09
CA GLU A 30 -6.01 -15.46 -19.66
C GLU A 30 -5.68 -13.99 -19.93
N SER A 31 -6.26 -13.44 -21.00
CA SER A 31 -6.04 -12.04 -21.43
C SER A 31 -6.64 -11.04 -20.45
N CYS A 32 -6.03 -9.85 -20.34
CA CYS A 32 -6.56 -8.76 -19.53
C CYS A 32 -7.83 -8.14 -20.14
N ASP A 33 -8.90 -8.00 -19.36
CA ASP A 33 -10.18 -7.43 -19.82
C ASP A 33 -10.16 -5.89 -19.93
N TYR A 34 -9.10 -5.23 -19.47
CA TYR A 34 -9.00 -3.76 -19.42
C TYR A 34 -8.08 -3.17 -20.48
N CYS A 35 -7.06 -3.92 -20.90
CA CYS A 35 -6.07 -3.45 -21.87
C CYS A 35 -5.81 -4.43 -23.02
N ASP A 36 -6.54 -5.56 -23.07
CA ASP A 36 -6.41 -6.62 -24.07
C ASP A 36 -4.99 -7.20 -24.21
N SER A 37 -4.16 -7.07 -23.15
CA SER A 37 -2.81 -7.62 -23.18
C SER A 37 -2.80 -9.13 -22.92
N GLU A 38 -1.84 -9.83 -23.53
CA GLU A 38 -1.53 -11.24 -23.31
C GLU A 38 -0.51 -11.46 -22.17
N GLU A 39 -0.27 -10.41 -21.37
CA GLU A 39 0.57 -10.54 -20.17
C GLU A 39 -0.14 -11.37 -19.10
N MET A 40 0.62 -11.87 -18.13
CA MET A 40 0.03 -12.63 -17.03
C MET A 40 -1.01 -11.79 -16.27
N THR A 41 -2.13 -12.41 -15.95
CA THR A 41 -3.25 -11.78 -15.24
C THR A 41 -3.53 -12.44 -13.89
N MET A 42 -4.33 -11.75 -13.07
CA MET A 42 -5.05 -12.35 -11.95
C MET A 42 -6.54 -12.01 -12.03
N SER A 43 -7.37 -12.70 -11.26
CA SER A 43 -8.79 -12.38 -11.16
C SER A 43 -9.03 -11.08 -10.37
N MET A 44 -10.08 -10.34 -10.72
CA MET A 44 -10.52 -9.18 -9.95
C MET A 44 -10.98 -9.55 -8.54
N GLU A 45 -11.54 -10.76 -8.33
CA GLU A 45 -11.84 -11.28 -6.99
C GLU A 45 -10.59 -11.38 -6.12
N THR A 46 -9.51 -11.96 -6.65
CA THR A 46 -8.23 -12.03 -5.94
C THR A 46 -7.69 -10.65 -5.64
N LEU A 47 -7.77 -9.70 -6.57
CA LEU A 47 -7.37 -8.32 -6.32
C LEU A 47 -8.21 -7.69 -5.19
N ALA A 48 -9.53 -7.88 -5.19
CA ALA A 48 -10.43 -7.37 -4.16
C ALA A 48 -10.07 -7.91 -2.77
N GLU A 49 -9.78 -9.21 -2.64
CA GLU A 49 -9.33 -9.79 -1.37
C GLU A 49 -8.02 -9.18 -0.86
N LYS A 50 -7.07 -8.88 -1.75
CA LYS A 50 -5.80 -8.24 -1.36
C LYS A 50 -5.98 -6.81 -0.95
N VAL A 51 -6.87 -6.09 -1.63
CA VAL A 51 -7.17 -4.70 -1.32
C VAL A 51 -7.96 -4.61 -0.01
N ASP A 52 -8.90 -5.52 0.26
CA ASP A 52 -9.57 -5.61 1.56
C ASP A 52 -8.55 -5.83 2.68
N TRP A 53 -7.64 -6.79 2.52
CA TRP A 53 -6.56 -7.02 3.48
C TRP A 53 -5.70 -5.76 3.69
N LEU A 54 -5.33 -5.04 2.62
CA LEU A 54 -4.58 -3.79 2.72
C LEU A 54 -5.35 -2.75 3.52
N ILE A 55 -6.65 -2.56 3.24
CA ILE A 55 -7.51 -1.63 3.96
C ILE A 55 -7.61 -2.01 5.43
N GLU A 56 -7.85 -3.28 5.75
CA GLU A 56 -7.95 -3.76 7.14
C GLU A 56 -6.67 -3.52 7.97
N ASN A 57 -5.50 -3.60 7.34
CA ASN A 57 -4.22 -3.56 8.06
C ASN A 57 -3.63 -2.15 8.12
N TYR A 58 -3.87 -1.32 7.10
CA TYR A 58 -3.21 -0.02 6.95
C TYR A 58 -4.16 1.17 7.04
N TYR A 59 -5.46 0.94 7.08
CA TYR A 59 -6.46 1.99 7.17
C TYR A 59 -7.43 1.74 8.32
N ARG A 60 -8.00 2.82 8.83
CA ARG A 60 -9.19 2.78 9.69
C ARG A 60 -10.33 3.48 8.98
N GLY A 61 -11.56 3.04 9.27
CA GLY A 61 -12.75 3.78 8.86
C GLY A 61 -12.72 5.21 9.41
N GLY A 62 -12.99 6.17 8.55
CA GLY A 62 -13.20 7.57 8.89
C GLY A 62 -14.52 7.76 9.62
N GLU A 63 -14.52 8.62 10.64
CA GLU A 63 -15.74 8.98 11.35
C GLU A 63 -16.33 10.27 10.76
N TYR A 64 -17.66 10.37 10.76
CA TYR A 64 -18.33 11.61 10.35
C TYR A 64 -18.23 12.68 11.45
N ASN A 65 -17.63 13.82 11.12
CA ASN A 65 -17.52 14.94 12.04
C ASN A 65 -18.77 15.82 11.96
N HIS A 66 -19.71 15.62 12.88
CA HIS A 66 -20.95 16.41 12.95
C HIS A 66 -20.76 17.93 13.13
N TYR A 67 -19.59 18.41 13.59
CA TYR A 67 -19.34 19.84 13.73
C TYR A 67 -18.86 20.48 12.43
N LEU A 68 -18.11 19.74 11.62
CA LEU A 68 -17.59 20.19 10.32
C LEU A 68 -18.52 19.79 9.17
N GLU A 69 -19.49 18.90 9.42
CA GLU A 69 -20.36 18.28 8.42
C GLU A 69 -19.59 17.50 7.34
N GLU A 70 -18.41 16.96 7.69
CA GLU A 70 -17.48 16.30 6.77
C GLU A 70 -17.01 14.95 7.34
N TYR A 71 -16.72 13.99 6.46
CA TYR A 71 -16.07 12.73 6.83
C TYR A 71 -14.57 12.95 7.06
N GLU A 72 -14.02 12.24 8.05
CA GLU A 72 -12.57 12.17 8.24
C GLU A 72 -11.93 11.24 7.20
N GLY A 73 -10.80 11.68 6.63
CA GLY A 73 -10.01 10.85 5.71
C GLY A 73 -10.42 11.02 4.25
N GLU A 74 -9.97 10.07 3.43
CA GLU A 74 -10.16 10.08 1.99
C GLU A 74 -11.23 9.06 1.60
N PRO A 75 -12.06 9.33 0.58
CA PRO A 75 -13.04 8.38 0.09
C PRO A 75 -12.36 7.14 -0.52
N LEU A 76 -13.04 6.00 -0.53
CA LEU A 76 -12.54 4.75 -1.12
C LEU A 76 -11.89 4.95 -2.49
N PHE A 77 -12.55 5.73 -3.37
CA PHE A 77 -12.06 5.97 -4.72
C PHE A 77 -10.63 6.53 -4.72
N SER A 78 -10.36 7.55 -3.90
CA SER A 78 -9.03 8.16 -3.78
C SER A 78 -7.99 7.16 -3.25
N VAL A 79 -8.38 6.32 -2.28
CA VAL A 79 -7.49 5.27 -1.74
C VAL A 79 -7.13 4.24 -2.81
N LEU A 80 -8.11 3.78 -3.60
CA LEU A 80 -7.88 2.84 -4.69
C LEU A 80 -7.05 3.46 -5.82
N GLU A 81 -7.30 4.73 -6.14
CA GLU A 81 -6.50 5.50 -7.09
C GLU A 81 -5.04 5.53 -6.64
N GLN A 82 -4.79 5.82 -5.36
CA GLN A 82 -3.44 5.89 -4.79
C GLN A 82 -2.74 4.53 -4.77
N GLU A 83 -3.40 3.49 -4.26
CA GLU A 83 -2.76 2.21 -3.92
C GLU A 83 -2.76 1.20 -5.07
N VAL A 84 -3.72 1.27 -6.01
CA VAL A 84 -3.95 0.18 -6.99
C VAL A 84 -3.67 0.64 -8.42
N THR A 85 -4.38 1.65 -8.91
CA THR A 85 -4.34 2.08 -10.31
C THR A 85 -5.02 3.41 -10.52
N ASP A 86 -4.60 4.17 -11.52
CA ASP A 86 -5.24 5.44 -11.90
C ASP A 86 -6.39 5.24 -12.94
N ASN A 87 -6.74 3.99 -13.26
CA ASN A 87 -7.80 3.67 -14.22
C ASN A 87 -9.17 3.59 -13.53
N GLU A 88 -10.03 4.58 -13.82
CA GLU A 88 -11.37 4.68 -13.25
C GLU A 88 -12.25 3.44 -13.48
N HIS A 89 -12.13 2.74 -14.61
CA HIS A 89 -12.94 1.55 -14.87
C HIS A 89 -12.59 0.40 -13.92
N ILE A 90 -11.30 0.22 -13.66
CA ILE A 90 -10.81 -0.79 -12.73
C ILE A 90 -11.22 -0.42 -11.30
N ILE A 91 -11.09 0.86 -10.93
CA ILE A 91 -11.51 1.35 -9.60
C ILE A 91 -13.00 1.11 -9.37
N ASN A 92 -13.85 1.37 -10.37
CA ASN A 92 -15.30 1.15 -10.26
C ASN A 92 -15.64 -0.34 -10.09
N ASP A 93 -15.07 -1.21 -10.92
CA ASP A 93 -15.28 -2.67 -10.82
C ASP A 93 -14.77 -3.21 -9.47
N LEU A 94 -13.64 -2.72 -8.98
CA LEU A 94 -13.07 -3.08 -7.69
C LEU A 94 -13.91 -2.57 -6.51
N SER A 95 -14.44 -1.35 -6.62
CA SER A 95 -15.32 -0.77 -5.60
C SER A 95 -16.60 -1.58 -5.45
N GLU A 96 -17.20 -2.04 -6.55
CA GLU A 96 -18.38 -2.91 -6.53
C GLU A 96 -18.08 -4.23 -5.80
N LEU A 97 -16.93 -4.85 -6.06
CA LEU A 97 -16.52 -6.08 -5.40
C LEU A 97 -16.25 -5.91 -3.91
N LEU A 98 -15.59 -4.83 -3.52
CA LEU A 98 -15.36 -4.52 -2.10
C LEU A 98 -16.68 -4.22 -1.39
N ASP A 99 -17.60 -3.52 -2.05
CA ASP A 99 -18.92 -3.21 -1.53
C ASP A 99 -19.75 -4.48 -1.29
N GLU A 100 -19.68 -5.47 -2.20
CA GLU A 100 -20.26 -6.80 -2.00
C GLU A 100 -19.57 -7.57 -0.87
N LEU A 101 -18.23 -7.51 -0.78
CA LEU A 101 -17.43 -8.20 0.24
C LEU A 101 -17.73 -7.67 1.65
N TRP A 102 -17.99 -6.38 1.79
CA TRP A 102 -18.28 -5.72 3.06
C TRP A 102 -19.74 -5.77 3.47
N PHE A 103 -20.62 -6.29 2.62
CA PHE A 103 -22.05 -6.40 2.90
C PHE A 103 -22.37 -7.68 3.68
N ASP A 104 -22.88 -7.51 4.90
CA ASP A 104 -23.39 -8.63 5.69
C ASP A 104 -24.86 -8.89 5.35
N TRP A 105 -25.13 -9.99 4.62
CA TRP A 105 -26.48 -10.42 4.25
C TRP A 105 -27.42 -10.70 5.43
N SER A 106 -26.89 -10.93 6.63
CA SER A 106 -27.70 -11.20 7.80
C SER A 106 -28.23 -9.92 8.45
N SER A 107 -27.37 -8.92 8.62
CA SER A 107 -27.71 -7.62 9.22
C SER A 107 -28.17 -6.57 8.21
N HIS A 108 -27.88 -6.78 6.92
CA HIS A 108 -27.99 -5.77 5.85
C HIS A 108 -27.16 -4.51 6.14
N GLU A 109 -26.07 -4.66 6.92
CA GLU A 109 -25.14 -3.58 7.23
C GLU A 109 -23.85 -3.76 6.42
N ARG A 110 -23.19 -2.63 6.13
CA ARG A 110 -21.87 -2.58 5.50
C ARG A 110 -20.80 -2.30 6.54
N LYS A 111 -19.69 -3.03 6.48
CA LYS A 111 -18.55 -2.92 7.41
C LYS A 111 -18.06 -1.48 7.61
N TYR A 112 -18.02 -0.68 6.56
CA TYR A 112 -17.51 0.70 6.57
C TYR A 112 -18.59 1.75 6.24
N GLY A 113 -19.87 1.37 6.30
CA GLY A 113 -21.00 2.24 5.92
C GLY A 113 -21.20 2.34 4.41
N ASP A 114 -22.16 3.18 4.01
CA ASP A 114 -22.56 3.35 2.59
C ASP A 114 -21.58 4.24 1.79
N GLU A 115 -20.91 5.18 2.45
CA GLU A 115 -19.92 6.08 1.86
C GLU A 115 -18.58 5.94 2.60
N PRO A 116 -17.83 4.85 2.34
CA PRO A 116 -16.64 4.53 3.10
C PRO A 116 -15.53 5.55 2.86
N HIS A 117 -15.08 6.16 3.97
CA HIS A 117 -13.89 7.00 4.04
C HIS A 117 -12.84 6.33 4.90
N PHE A 118 -11.58 6.57 4.60
CA PHE A 118 -10.46 5.91 5.23
C PHE A 118 -9.41 6.91 5.67
N VAL A 119 -8.92 6.71 6.87
CA VAL A 119 -7.76 7.41 7.40
C VAL A 119 -6.63 6.40 7.48
N GLU A 120 -5.45 6.75 6.97
CA GLU A 120 -4.25 5.93 7.14
C GLU A 120 -4.06 5.62 8.63
N ALA A 121 -4.11 4.34 8.97
CA ALA A 121 -3.80 3.85 10.29
C ALA A 121 -2.30 4.02 10.48
N VAL A 122 -1.90 5.16 11.04
CA VAL A 122 -0.50 5.54 11.28
C VAL A 122 0.24 4.40 12.00
N THR A 123 0.89 3.51 11.25
CA THR A 123 1.75 2.43 11.77
C THR A 123 3.19 2.92 11.95
N ILE A 124 3.32 4.21 12.27
CA ILE A 124 4.48 4.79 12.94
C ILE A 124 3.88 5.55 14.11
N SER A 125 3.76 4.91 15.27
CA SER A 125 3.17 5.52 16.47
C SER A 125 3.56 7.00 16.58
N GLY A 126 2.68 7.90 17.01
CA GLY A 126 3.02 9.32 17.14
C GLY A 126 4.25 9.59 18.05
N ASN A 127 4.72 8.58 18.79
CA ASN A 127 6.02 8.57 19.46
C ASN A 127 7.18 8.31 18.48
N LEU A 128 7.06 7.32 17.60
CA LEU A 128 8.02 7.03 16.54
C LEU A 128 8.11 8.17 15.51
N SER A 129 7.01 8.85 15.14
CA SER A 129 7.09 10.03 14.24
C SER A 129 7.84 11.19 14.91
N ARG A 130 7.66 11.38 16.22
CA ARG A 130 8.43 12.37 17.00
C ARG A 130 9.89 11.99 17.14
N LYS A 131 10.20 10.71 17.37
CA LYS A 131 11.57 10.17 17.40
C LYS A 131 12.23 10.31 16.02
N TRP A 132 11.50 10.03 14.95
CA TRP A 132 11.94 10.15 13.56
C TRP A 132 12.25 11.59 13.19
N ASN A 133 11.33 12.52 13.44
CA ASN A 133 11.55 13.95 13.24
C ASN A 133 12.71 14.47 14.11
N SER A 134 12.85 13.96 15.33
CA SER A 134 13.99 14.29 16.19
C SER A 134 15.32 13.72 15.66
N MET A 135 15.32 12.52 15.09
CA MET A 135 16.47 11.87 14.48
C MET A 135 16.90 12.63 13.22
N GLU A 136 15.97 12.93 12.31
CA GLU A 136 16.22 13.71 11.10
C GLU A 136 16.83 15.06 11.43
N ARG A 137 16.24 15.78 12.39
CA ARG A 137 16.78 17.05 12.90
C ARG A 137 18.20 16.89 13.44
N LYS A 138 18.45 15.87 14.27
CA LYS A 138 19.79 15.60 14.81
C LYS A 138 20.78 15.25 13.70
N LEU A 139 20.43 14.43 12.71
CA LEU A 139 21.29 14.10 11.57
C LEU A 139 21.62 15.33 10.71
N ARG A 140 20.68 16.28 10.60
CA ARG A 140 20.87 17.55 9.89
C ARG A 140 21.74 18.54 10.67
N GLU A 141 21.61 18.56 12.00
CA GLU A 141 22.20 19.59 12.87
C GLU A 141 23.50 19.16 13.58
N SER A 142 23.75 17.86 13.72
CA SER A 142 24.94 17.33 14.41
C SER A 142 26.01 16.81 13.45
N ASN A 143 27.25 17.21 13.73
CA ASN A 143 28.45 16.91 12.95
C ASN A 143 28.65 15.40 12.76
N ARG A 144 28.64 14.94 11.48
CA ARG A 144 29.34 13.84 10.76
C ARG A 144 29.98 12.63 11.49
N PHE A 145 29.88 12.48 12.80
CA PHE A 145 30.45 11.39 13.56
C PHE A 145 29.32 10.65 14.26
N PHE A 146 29.12 9.39 13.84
CA PHE A 146 28.30 8.34 14.44
C PHE A 146 27.27 8.82 15.47
N ASN A 147 26.10 9.20 14.96
CA ASN A 147 24.98 9.58 15.78
C ASN A 147 24.39 8.32 16.44
N MET A 148 24.85 8.02 17.66
CA MET A 148 24.36 6.90 18.46
C MET A 148 22.83 6.91 18.67
N ASP A 149 22.22 8.10 18.69
CA ASP A 149 20.76 8.22 18.81
C ASP A 149 20.04 7.78 17.53
N ALA A 150 20.62 8.07 16.36
CA ALA A 150 20.10 7.59 15.09
C ALA A 150 20.24 6.06 14.99
N MET A 151 21.36 5.51 15.46
CA MET A 151 21.57 4.05 15.48
C MET A 151 20.58 3.35 16.42
N ALA A 152 20.31 3.90 17.60
CA ALA A 152 19.29 3.36 18.50
C ALA A 152 17.87 3.42 17.89
N THR A 153 17.57 4.47 17.13
CA THR A 153 16.28 4.59 16.41
C THR A 153 16.19 3.58 15.27
N PHE A 154 17.27 3.38 14.52
CA PHE A 154 17.32 2.36 13.47
C PHE A 154 17.20 0.94 14.05
N GLU A 155 17.82 0.67 15.20
CA GLU A 155 17.67 -0.62 15.88
C GLU A 155 16.23 -0.85 16.33
N GLU A 156 15.54 0.18 16.85
CA GLU A 156 14.14 0.08 17.26
C GLU A 156 13.20 -0.21 16.07
N VAL A 157 13.48 0.37 14.90
CA VAL A 157 12.63 0.24 13.70
C VAL A 157 12.96 -1.02 12.90
N PHE A 158 14.25 -1.28 12.69
CA PHE A 158 14.75 -2.28 11.76
C PHE A 158 15.35 -3.51 12.46
N GLY A 159 15.58 -3.49 13.77
CA GLY A 159 16.20 -4.61 14.49
C GLY A 159 15.41 -5.91 14.36
N TYR A 160 14.07 -5.84 14.51
CA TYR A 160 13.22 -7.02 14.29
C TYR A 160 13.35 -7.59 12.88
N LEU A 161 13.37 -6.71 11.86
CA LEU A 161 13.55 -7.12 10.47
C LEU A 161 14.94 -7.71 10.24
N HIS A 162 15.98 -7.15 10.85
CA HIS A 162 17.35 -7.65 10.73
C HIS A 162 17.48 -9.07 11.29
N GLU A 163 16.84 -9.35 12.43
CA GLU A 163 16.90 -10.65 13.10
C GLU A 163 16.02 -11.72 12.43
N ASN A 164 14.84 -11.35 11.91
CA ASN A 164 13.83 -12.31 11.45
C ASN A 164 13.68 -12.37 9.92
N HIS A 165 14.10 -11.31 9.21
CA HIS A 165 14.00 -11.18 7.75
C HIS A 165 15.28 -10.60 7.15
N PRO A 166 16.42 -11.30 7.28
CA PRO A 166 17.73 -10.79 6.84
C PRO A 166 17.78 -10.53 5.32
N SER A 167 16.91 -11.16 4.53
CA SER A 167 16.77 -10.90 3.09
C SER A 167 16.25 -9.50 2.73
N ALA A 168 15.71 -8.75 3.70
CA ALA A 168 15.33 -7.35 3.53
C ALA A 168 16.53 -6.38 3.56
N PHE A 169 17.72 -6.88 3.87
CA PHE A 169 18.96 -6.10 3.94
C PHE A 169 19.92 -6.54 2.85
N ILE A 170 20.63 -5.57 2.28
CA ILE A 170 21.70 -5.80 1.32
C ILE A 170 22.99 -5.29 1.94
N ASP A 171 23.93 -6.19 2.16
CA ASP A 171 25.26 -5.85 2.63
C ASP A 171 26.11 -5.32 1.48
N PHE A 172 26.76 -4.18 1.72
CA PHE A 172 27.73 -3.61 0.79
C PHE A 172 29.14 -3.86 1.31
N GLU A 173 30.02 -4.38 0.45
CA GLU A 173 31.45 -4.42 0.80
C GLU A 173 31.99 -2.99 0.92
N PRO A 174 33.03 -2.75 1.76
CA PRO A 174 33.55 -1.40 2.06
C PRO A 174 33.97 -0.55 0.85
N ASN A 175 34.12 -1.14 -0.34
CA ASN A 175 34.48 -0.47 -1.59
C ASN A 175 33.36 -0.44 -2.63
N THR A 176 32.14 -0.84 -2.23
CA THR A 176 31.00 -0.81 -3.15
C THR A 176 30.58 0.64 -3.37
N SER A 177 30.64 1.08 -4.62
CA SER A 177 30.24 2.44 -4.99
C SER A 177 28.73 2.57 -4.92
N ILE A 178 28.22 3.23 -3.88
CA ILE A 178 26.80 3.55 -3.75
C ILE A 178 26.56 4.91 -4.38
N PHE A 179 25.81 4.92 -5.48
CA PHE A 179 25.38 6.16 -6.12
C PHE A 179 24.12 6.66 -5.42
N ARG A 180 24.11 7.94 -5.05
CA ARG A 180 22.91 8.60 -4.54
C ARG A 180 21.86 8.59 -5.66
N GLY A 181 20.78 7.84 -5.50
CA GLY A 181 19.63 7.88 -6.40
C GLY A 181 19.14 9.32 -6.51
N ARG A 182 19.46 9.98 -7.62
CA ARG A 182 18.82 11.24 -8.00
C ARG A 182 17.63 10.85 -8.86
N ILE A 183 16.44 11.09 -8.32
CA ILE A 183 15.21 11.10 -9.09
C ILE A 183 15.41 12.20 -10.15
N PHE A 184 15.54 11.80 -11.42
CA PHE A 184 15.80 12.61 -12.63
C PHE A 184 17.26 13.02 -12.94
N GLN A 185 17.84 12.39 -13.96
CA GLN A 185 18.51 13.11 -15.05
C GLN A 185 17.94 12.61 -16.38
N SER A 186 17.11 13.45 -16.97
CA SER A 186 16.63 13.42 -18.35
C SER A 186 17.78 13.63 -19.33
N GLU A 187 18.01 12.64 -20.21
CA GLU A 187 18.00 12.73 -21.68
C GLU A 187 17.96 11.32 -22.28
#